data_AF-A0A9P0NLN4-F1
#
_entry.id   AF-A0A9P0NLN4-F1
#
_cell.length_a   1.000
_cell.length_b   1.000
_cell.length_c   1.000
_cell.angle_alpha   90.00
_cell.angle_beta   90.00
_cell.angle_gamma   90.00
#
_symmetry.space_group_name_H-M   'P 1'
#
loop_
_entity.id
_entity.type
_entity.pdbx_description
1 polymer ?
#
loop_
_entity_poly.entity_id
_entity_poly.type
_entity_poly.pdbx_seq_one_letter_code
_entity_poly.pdbx_strand_id
1 'polypeptide(L)'
;MSYLLSTRRSFGAFYYYSFINLFLFRSLQECGLNNGAISYRQPRSGGGGSKSRLVNGKETQKGAWPWQVSLQLLHPAFGFVGHWCAGVLIKPTWVLTAAHCIRNEKFSLPLAALWTAVLGDWNRDVEEHTEERIPIDEVVIHDRFNNYQNDIG
;
A
#
# COMPACT_ATOMS: atom_id res chain seq x y z
N MET A 1 10.76 -15.42 -9.55
CA MET A 1 9.49 -15.69 -8.85
C MET A 1 9.18 -14.44 -8.05
N SER A 2 8.09 -13.76 -8.41
CA SER A 2 7.71 -12.47 -7.83
C SER A 2 6.56 -12.72 -6.86
N TYR A 3 6.67 -12.20 -5.66
CA TYR A 3 5.72 -12.41 -4.58
C TYR A 3 5.00 -11.10 -4.26
N LEU A 4 3.74 -11.18 -3.84
CA LEU A 4 2.81 -10.08 -3.65
C LEU A 4 1.97 -10.34 -2.38
N LEU A 5 1.31 -9.32 -1.80
CA LEU A 5 0.33 -9.47 -0.69
C LEU A 5 -1.10 -9.71 -1.20
N SER A 6 -1.70 -10.87 -0.94
CA SER A 6 -3.05 -11.21 -1.40
C SER A 6 -4.11 -10.72 -0.41
N THR A 7 -5.22 -10.17 -0.91
CA THR A 7 -6.45 -9.94 -0.15
C THR A 7 -7.57 -10.82 -0.73
N ARG A 8 -8.30 -11.57 0.10
CA ARG A 8 -9.42 -12.43 -0.33
C ARG A 8 -10.62 -12.13 0.59
N ARG A 9 -11.64 -11.48 0.03
CA ARG A 9 -12.97 -11.46 0.64
C ARG A 9 -13.52 -12.89 0.71
N SER A 10 -13.41 -13.54 1.87
CA SER A 10 -14.13 -14.78 2.15
C SER A 10 -15.53 -14.45 2.67
N PHE A 11 -16.51 -14.29 1.78
CA PHE A 11 -17.94 -14.28 2.12
C PHE A 11 -18.72 -15.15 1.14
N GLY A 12 -19.66 -15.93 1.68
CA GLY A 12 -20.33 -17.07 1.04
C GLY A 12 -21.01 -16.78 -0.30
N ALA A 13 -21.09 -17.85 -1.10
CA ALA A 13 -21.50 -17.90 -2.51
C ALA A 13 -22.98 -17.52 -2.82
N PHE A 14 -23.71 -16.85 -1.92
CA PHE A 14 -25.13 -16.54 -2.11
C PHE A 14 -25.44 -15.07 -2.45
N TYR A 15 -24.45 -14.16 -2.38
CA TYR A 15 -24.57 -12.78 -2.90
C TYR A 15 -23.81 -12.55 -4.20
N TYR A 16 -23.40 -13.63 -4.85
CA TYR A 16 -22.44 -13.68 -5.96
C TYR A 16 -22.89 -12.90 -7.22
N TYR A 17 -24.13 -12.44 -7.33
CA TYR A 17 -24.60 -11.70 -8.51
C TYR A 17 -25.09 -10.26 -8.25
N SER A 18 -25.27 -9.83 -7.00
CA SER A 18 -25.86 -8.50 -6.74
C SER A 18 -24.81 -7.39 -6.53
N PHE A 19 -23.60 -7.72 -6.08
CA PHE A 19 -22.55 -6.73 -5.81
C PHE A 19 -21.41 -6.69 -6.83
N ILE A 20 -21.41 -7.59 -7.83
CA ILE A 20 -20.45 -7.54 -8.95
C ILE A 20 -20.63 -6.24 -9.77
N ASN A 21 -21.81 -5.60 -9.70
CA ASN A 21 -22.10 -4.37 -10.44
C ASN A 21 -21.65 -3.04 -9.78
N LEU A 22 -21.08 -3.05 -8.57
CA LEU A 22 -20.49 -1.83 -7.99
C LEU A 22 -18.96 -1.79 -8.03
N PHE A 23 -18.32 -2.84 -8.56
CA PHE A 23 -16.87 -2.93 -8.80
C PHE A 23 -16.51 -2.92 -10.29
N LEU A 24 -17.40 -2.38 -11.13
CA LEU A 24 -17.00 -1.96 -12.47
C LEU A 24 -16.18 -0.67 -12.37
N PHE A 25 -14.91 -0.79 -11.97
CA PHE A 25 -13.85 0.02 -12.59
C PHE A 25 -13.89 -0.30 -14.09
N ARG A 26 -14.79 0.39 -14.81
CA ARG A 26 -15.08 0.16 -16.23
C ARG A 26 -13.95 0.58 -17.17
N SER A 27 -12.83 1.03 -16.62
CA SER A 27 -11.54 0.95 -17.29
C SER A 27 -10.48 0.66 -16.22
N LEU A 28 -9.58 -0.29 -16.53
CA LEU A 28 -8.21 -0.21 -16.07
C LEU A 28 -7.66 1.09 -16.68
N GLN A 29 -7.89 2.24 -16.04
CA GLN A 29 -7.04 3.39 -16.28
C GLN A 29 -5.66 2.91 -15.83
N GLU A 30 -4.78 2.69 -16.81
CA GLU A 30 -3.47 2.09 -16.64
C GLU A 30 -2.79 2.65 -15.39
N CYS A 31 -2.32 1.76 -14.52
CA CYS A 31 -1.55 2.15 -13.35
C CYS A 31 -0.36 3.01 -13.79
N GLY A 32 -0.43 4.33 -13.57
CA GLY A 32 0.71 5.24 -13.65
C GLY A 32 1.48 5.33 -14.99
N LEU A 33 0.95 4.85 -16.12
CA LEU A 33 1.59 5.03 -17.42
C LEU A 33 0.91 6.16 -18.20
N ASN A 34 1.42 7.38 -18.05
CA ASN A 34 1.24 8.37 -19.10
C ASN A 34 2.19 8.00 -20.24
N ASN A 35 1.72 7.96 -21.49
CA ASN A 35 2.50 7.70 -22.71
C ASN A 35 3.67 8.68 -22.99
N GLY A 36 4.07 9.50 -22.01
CA GLY A 36 5.26 10.34 -22.06
C GLY A 36 6.45 9.61 -21.45
N ALA A 37 7.62 9.70 -22.08
CA ALA A 37 8.85 9.06 -21.63
C ALA A 37 9.16 9.36 -20.14
N ILE A 38 8.84 8.41 -19.25
CA ILE A 38 9.18 8.48 -17.83
C ILE A 38 10.67 8.13 -17.69
N SER A 39 11.47 9.09 -17.27
CA SER A 39 12.84 8.86 -16.83
C SER A 39 12.81 8.13 -15.48
N TYR A 40 13.08 6.82 -15.46
CA TYR A 40 13.20 6.00 -14.25
C TYR A 40 14.47 6.27 -13.43
N ARG A 41 15.07 7.46 -13.54
CA ARG A 41 16.28 7.81 -12.77
C ARG A 41 15.87 8.31 -11.40
N GLN A 42 16.00 7.45 -10.39
CA GLN A 42 16.02 7.90 -9.00
C GLN A 42 17.19 8.89 -8.82
N PRO A 43 16.96 10.14 -8.40
CA PRO A 43 18.05 11.02 -8.01
C PRO A 43 18.64 10.51 -6.70
N ARG A 44 19.72 9.72 -6.78
CA ARG A 44 20.58 9.46 -5.64
C ARG A 44 21.44 10.70 -5.40
N SER A 45 20.93 11.65 -4.63
CA SER A 45 21.79 12.67 -4.02
C SER A 45 22.32 12.12 -2.70
N GLY A 46 23.58 11.72 -2.70
CA GLY A 46 24.36 11.57 -1.47
C GLY A 46 24.59 12.93 -0.81
N GLY A 47 24.67 12.93 0.51
CA GLY A 47 25.07 14.09 1.31
C GLY A 47 24.21 14.26 2.56
N GLY A 48 24.78 13.92 3.71
CA GLY A 48 24.12 14.00 5.02
C GLY A 48 23.72 15.43 5.38
N GLY A 49 22.46 15.59 5.77
CA GLY A 49 21.88 16.82 6.28
C GLY A 49 20.40 16.60 6.57
N SER A 50 19.99 16.74 7.83
CA SER A 50 18.61 16.62 8.30
C SER A 50 17.74 17.82 7.91
N LYS A 51 17.74 18.18 6.62
CA LYS A 51 16.78 19.14 6.05
C LYS A 51 15.67 18.35 5.39
N SER A 52 14.43 18.73 5.69
CA SER A 52 13.23 18.19 5.02
C SER A 52 13.47 18.22 3.51
N ARG A 53 13.52 17.03 2.89
CA ARG A 53 13.78 16.83 1.46
C ARG A 53 12.60 17.26 0.58
N LEU A 54 11.53 17.75 1.19
CA LEU A 54 10.34 18.26 0.54
C LEU A 54 10.47 19.78 0.39
N VAL A 55 10.87 20.23 -0.80
CA VAL A 55 10.89 21.65 -1.17
C VAL A 55 9.62 21.92 -2.00
N ASN A 56 8.74 22.79 -1.51
CA ASN A 56 7.53 23.26 -2.20
C ASN A 56 6.48 22.18 -2.56
N GLY A 57 6.28 21.17 -1.70
CA GLY A 57 5.17 20.23 -1.84
C GLY A 57 3.81 20.95 -1.82
N LYS A 58 2.84 20.45 -2.60
CA LYS A 58 1.46 20.94 -2.62
C LYS A 58 0.51 19.78 -2.34
N GLU A 59 -0.60 20.09 -1.71
CA GLU A 59 -1.71 19.16 -1.55
C GLU A 59 -2.17 18.65 -2.91
N THR A 60 -2.49 17.35 -2.96
CA THR A 60 -2.97 16.71 -4.19
C THR A 60 -4.48 16.89 -4.30
N GLN A 61 -5.05 16.74 -5.51
CA GLN A 61 -6.50 16.66 -5.66
C GLN A 61 -7.00 15.31 -5.16
N LYS A 62 -8.20 15.28 -4.56
CA LYS A 62 -8.82 14.02 -4.13
C LYS A 62 -8.92 13.05 -5.31
N GLY A 63 -8.46 11.82 -5.10
CA GLY A 63 -8.47 10.77 -6.12
C GLY A 63 -7.42 10.89 -7.24
N ALA A 64 -6.47 11.84 -7.18
CA ALA A 64 -5.43 11.98 -8.19
C ALA A 64 -4.50 10.76 -8.28
N TRP A 65 -4.34 10.02 -7.17
CA TRP A 65 -3.49 8.83 -7.06
C TRP A 65 -4.29 7.66 -6.47
N PRO A 66 -5.24 7.08 -7.24
CA PRO A 66 -6.19 6.10 -6.71
C PRO A 66 -5.52 4.78 -6.27
N TRP A 67 -4.29 4.53 -6.70
CA TRP A 67 -3.48 3.38 -6.29
C TRP A 67 -2.70 3.59 -4.99
N GLN A 68 -2.74 4.77 -4.39
CA GLN A 68 -2.06 5.02 -3.11
C GLN A 68 -2.75 4.22 -1.99
N VAL A 69 -1.98 3.49 -1.20
CA VAL A 69 -2.48 2.67 -0.09
C VAL A 69 -1.81 3.09 1.22
N SER A 70 -2.62 3.20 2.26
CA SER A 70 -2.18 3.40 3.63
C SER A 70 -2.19 2.03 4.34
N LEU A 71 -1.02 1.49 4.66
CA LEU A 71 -0.89 0.24 5.41
C LEU A 71 -0.93 0.57 6.90
N GLN A 72 -1.97 0.11 7.57
CA GLN A 72 -2.18 0.30 9.00
C GLN A 72 -1.79 -0.93 9.79
N LEU A 73 -1.19 -0.72 10.97
CA LEU A 73 -0.64 -1.77 11.81
C LEU A 73 -1.34 -1.82 13.18
N LEU A 74 -1.74 -3.02 13.58
CA LEU A 74 -2.05 -3.39 14.95
C LEU A 74 -0.84 -4.06 15.58
N HIS A 75 -0.07 -3.33 16.39
CA HIS A 75 1.14 -3.85 17.00
C HIS A 75 0.83 -4.60 18.30
N PRO A 76 1.31 -5.84 18.51
CA PRO A 76 0.97 -6.64 19.70
C PRO A 76 1.29 -5.96 21.04
N ALA A 77 2.37 -5.18 21.09
CA ALA A 77 2.78 -4.46 22.30
C ALA A 77 2.23 -3.03 22.44
N PHE A 78 1.82 -2.38 21.35
CA PHE A 78 1.46 -0.95 21.34
C PHE A 78 -0.01 -0.70 20.97
N GLY A 79 -0.75 -1.75 20.63
CA GLY A 79 -2.11 -1.62 20.12
C GLY A 79 -2.15 -1.05 18.71
N PHE A 80 -3.22 -0.36 18.36
CA PHE A 80 -3.42 0.18 17.02
C PHE A 80 -2.49 1.39 16.79
N VAL A 81 -1.55 1.24 15.86
CA VAL A 81 -0.57 2.28 15.50
C VAL A 81 -1.12 3.23 14.44
N GLY A 82 -2.16 2.82 13.71
CA GLY A 82 -2.64 3.56 12.54
C GLY A 82 -1.70 3.37 11.36
N HIS A 83 -1.58 4.40 10.51
CA HIS A 83 -0.72 4.35 9.33
C HIS A 83 0.75 4.10 9.72
N TRP A 84 1.26 2.98 9.26
CA TRP A 84 2.63 2.55 9.49
C TRP A 84 3.50 2.78 8.26
N CYS A 85 3.02 2.36 7.09
CA CYS A 85 3.74 2.46 5.83
C CYS A 85 2.81 2.79 4.67
N ALA A 86 3.41 3.21 3.55
CA ALA A 86 2.72 3.30 2.28
C ALA A 86 2.74 1.97 1.52
N GLY A 87 1.77 1.78 0.64
CA GLY A 87 1.74 0.72 -0.36
C GLY A 87 1.16 1.23 -1.68
N VAL A 88 1.24 0.40 -2.72
CA VAL A 88 0.69 0.70 -4.03
C VAL A 88 -0.20 -0.44 -4.48
N LEU A 89 -1.44 -0.14 -4.87
CA LEU A 89 -2.33 -1.11 -5.49
C LEU A 89 -1.84 -1.42 -6.92
N ILE A 90 -1.35 -2.62 -7.15
CA ILE A 90 -0.82 -3.04 -8.46
C ILE A 90 -1.75 -4.00 -9.21
N LYS A 91 -2.72 -4.59 -8.49
CA LYS A 91 -3.84 -5.37 -9.01
C LYS A 91 -5.02 -5.22 -8.04
N PRO A 92 -6.27 -5.57 -8.43
CA PRO A 92 -7.45 -5.38 -7.58
C PRO A 92 -7.35 -5.98 -6.17
N THR A 93 -6.52 -7.02 -5.99
CA THR A 93 -6.33 -7.72 -4.71
C THR A 93 -4.86 -7.82 -4.30
N TRP A 94 -3.97 -7.01 -4.90
CA TRP A 94 -2.54 -7.05 -4.60
C TRP A 94 -1.98 -5.65 -4.33
N VAL A 95 -1.44 -5.48 -3.13
CA VAL A 95 -0.71 -4.30 -2.71
C VAL A 95 0.79 -4.61 -2.71
N LEU A 96 1.59 -3.69 -3.21
CA LEU A 96 3.05 -3.74 -3.16
C LEU A 96 3.58 -2.77 -2.11
N THR A 97 4.53 -3.20 -1.29
CA THR A 97 5.21 -2.33 -0.32
C THR A 97 6.69 -2.71 -0.18
N ALA A 98 7.37 -2.09 0.78
CA ALA A 98 8.74 -2.43 1.14
C ALA A 98 8.75 -3.54 2.19
N ALA A 99 9.67 -4.50 2.07
CA ALA A 99 9.83 -5.57 3.04
C ALA A 99 10.15 -5.06 4.45
N HIS A 100 10.91 -3.96 4.56
CA HIS A 100 11.29 -3.38 5.84
C HIS A 100 10.09 -2.83 6.64
N CYS A 101 8.97 -2.54 5.97
CA CYS A 101 7.73 -2.17 6.65
C CYS A 101 7.22 -3.31 7.51
N ILE A 102 7.40 -4.55 7.06
CA ILE A 102 6.90 -5.77 7.71
C ILE A 102 7.96 -6.39 8.62
N ARG A 103 9.22 -6.39 8.19
CA ARG A 103 10.36 -7.01 8.87
C ARG A 103 11.58 -6.09 8.88
N ASN A 104 11.99 -5.62 10.05
CA ASN A 104 13.19 -4.81 10.23
C ASN A 104 13.90 -5.18 11.55
N GLU A 105 14.94 -4.44 11.92
CA GLU A 105 15.74 -4.70 13.13
C GLU A 105 14.94 -4.55 14.43
N LYS A 106 13.86 -3.76 14.43
CA LYS A 106 13.05 -3.51 15.62
C LYS A 106 11.95 -4.55 15.81
N PHE A 107 11.37 -5.04 14.72
CA PHE A 107 10.30 -6.04 14.77
C PHE A 107 10.18 -6.83 13.47
N SER A 108 9.54 -8.00 13.57
CA SER A 108 9.16 -8.85 12.43
C SER A 108 7.71 -9.30 12.62
N LEU A 109 6.78 -8.67 11.90
CA LEU A 109 5.33 -8.89 12.04
C LEU A 109 4.69 -9.36 10.72
N PRO A 110 5.03 -10.55 10.19
CA PRO A 110 4.46 -11.07 8.94
C PRO A 110 3.04 -11.66 9.11
N LEU A 111 2.43 -11.53 10.28
CA LEU A 111 1.07 -12.04 10.53
C LEU A 111 0.05 -11.11 9.85
N ALA A 112 -0.61 -11.60 8.80
CA ALA A 112 -1.56 -10.84 7.99
C ALA A 112 -2.68 -10.17 8.80
N ALA A 113 -3.17 -10.84 9.86
CA ALA A 113 -4.21 -10.33 10.76
C ALA A 113 -3.85 -9.03 11.51
N LEU A 114 -2.58 -8.62 11.49
CA LEU A 114 -2.13 -7.36 12.10
C LEU A 114 -2.21 -6.17 11.13
N TRP A 115 -2.51 -6.41 9.86
CA TRP A 115 -2.41 -5.42 8.79
C TRP A 115 -3.77 -5.12 8.15
N THR A 116 -4.00 -3.84 7.88
CA THR A 116 -5.16 -3.36 7.13
C THR A 116 -4.68 -2.42 6.03
N ALA A 117 -5.08 -2.67 4.79
CA ALA A 117 -4.91 -1.73 3.69
C ALA A 117 -6.08 -0.74 3.67
N VAL A 118 -5.77 0.55 3.63
CA VAL A 118 -6.77 1.61 3.47
C VAL A 118 -6.56 2.27 2.12
N LEU A 119 -7.60 2.22 1.29
CA LEU A 119 -7.62 2.74 -0.07
C LEU A 119 -8.57 3.94 -0.16
N GLY A 120 -8.35 4.85 -1.11
CA GLY A 120 -9.25 5.99 -1.33
C GLY A 120 -9.13 7.13 -0.31
N ASP A 121 -8.22 7.01 0.65
CA ASP A 121 -7.88 8.03 1.65
C ASP A 121 -7.16 9.22 0.99
N TRP A 122 -7.60 10.44 1.28
CA TRP A 122 -6.99 11.67 0.80
C TRP A 122 -6.51 12.56 1.96
N ASN A 123 -7.33 12.74 2.99
CA ASN A 123 -6.96 13.46 4.20
C ASN A 123 -6.96 12.53 5.43
N ARG A 124 -5.77 12.05 5.78
CA ARG A 124 -5.53 11.11 6.88
C ARG A 124 -5.97 11.59 8.28
N ASP A 125 -6.20 12.88 8.45
CA ASP A 125 -6.61 13.46 9.73
C ASP A 125 -8.14 13.43 9.92
N VAL A 126 -8.89 13.05 8.87
CA VAL A 126 -10.35 13.07 8.84
C VAL A 126 -10.86 11.75 8.26
N GLU A 127 -11.93 11.18 8.83
CA GLU A 127 -12.64 10.08 8.17
C GLU A 127 -13.60 10.68 7.13
N GLU A 128 -13.30 10.49 5.84
CA GLU A 128 -14.08 11.06 4.73
C GLU A 128 -15.24 10.16 4.28
N HIS A 129 -15.33 8.95 4.87
CA HIS A 129 -16.27 7.88 4.51
C HIS A 129 -16.16 7.40 3.06
N THR A 130 -15.08 7.76 2.38
CA THR A 130 -14.73 7.28 1.03
C THR A 130 -13.66 6.19 1.07
N GLU A 131 -13.08 5.96 2.25
CA GLU A 131 -12.00 5.03 2.50
C GLU A 131 -12.53 3.60 2.57
N GLU A 132 -11.90 2.69 1.82
CA GLU A 132 -12.12 1.26 1.97
C GLU A 132 -11.02 0.65 2.83
N ARG A 133 -11.40 0.04 3.95
CA ARG A 133 -10.49 -0.62 4.89
C ARG A 133 -10.57 -2.12 4.66
N ILE A 134 -9.54 -2.70 4.08
CA ILE A 134 -9.46 -4.11 3.68
C ILE A 134 -8.42 -4.83 4.54
N PRO A 135 -8.81 -5.84 5.34
CA PRO A 135 -7.84 -6.70 6.02
C PRO A 135 -6.91 -7.40 5.03
N ILE A 136 -5.65 -7.61 5.40
CA ILE A 136 -4.70 -8.39 4.60
C ILE A 136 -4.90 -9.88 4.88
N ASP A 137 -4.90 -10.72 3.84
CA ASP A 137 -5.02 -12.17 3.98
C ASP A 137 -3.66 -12.86 4.04
N GLU A 138 -2.71 -12.38 3.23
CA GLU A 138 -1.40 -12.99 3.09
C GLU A 138 -0.32 -11.93 2.92
N VAL A 139 0.80 -12.13 3.62
CA VAL A 139 2.00 -11.30 3.55
C VAL A 139 3.13 -12.12 2.94
N VAL A 140 3.69 -11.65 1.82
CA VAL A 140 4.76 -12.37 1.13
C VAL A 140 5.98 -11.48 0.91
N ILE A 141 6.95 -11.64 1.80
CA ILE A 141 8.23 -10.91 1.75
C ILE A 141 9.16 -11.60 0.76
N HIS A 142 9.91 -10.84 -0.04
CA HIS A 142 10.89 -11.41 -0.94
C HIS A 142 11.93 -12.29 -0.20
N ASP A 143 12.12 -13.54 -0.65
CA ASP A 143 12.94 -14.56 0.02
C ASP A 143 14.38 -14.11 0.34
N ARG A 144 14.97 -13.29 -0.55
CA ARG A 144 16.32 -12.74 -0.40
C ARG A 144 16.37 -11.36 0.29
N PHE A 145 15.31 -10.94 0.97
CA PHE A 145 15.31 -9.69 1.70
C PHE A 145 16.30 -9.77 2.88
N ASN A 146 17.34 -8.93 2.83
CA ASN A 146 18.37 -8.83 3.86
C ASN A 146 18.91 -7.41 3.91
N ASN A 147 18.89 -6.77 5.09
CA ASN A 147 19.45 -5.43 5.34
C ASN A 147 19.14 -4.42 4.21
N TYR A 148 17.84 -4.20 3.92
CA TYR A 148 17.34 -3.31 2.85
C TYR A 148 17.73 -3.70 1.41
N GLN A 149 18.39 -4.84 1.20
CA GLN A 149 18.55 -5.46 -0.11
C GLN A 149 17.32 -6.31 -0.44
N ASN A 150 16.84 -6.24 -1.69
CA ASN A 150 15.57 -6.86 -2.11
C ASN A 150 14.40 -6.46 -1.21
N ASP A 151 14.32 -5.16 -0.88
CA ASP A 151 13.34 -4.56 0.02
C ASP A 151 11.97 -4.40 -0.64
N ILE A 152 11.34 -5.52 -0.95
CA ILE A 152 10.05 -5.63 -1.62
C ILE A 152 9.23 -6.72 -0.96
N GLY A 153 7.94 -6.44 -0.73
CA GLY A 153 7.01 -7.37 -0.09
C GLY A 153 5.56 -6.99 -0.32
#